data_AF-K1SGS2-F1
#
_entry.id   AF-K1SGS2-F1
#
_cell.length_a   1.000
_cell.length_b   1.000
_cell.length_c   1.000
_cell.angle_alpha   90.00
_cell.angle_beta   90.00
_cell.angle_gamma   90.00
#
_symmetry.space_group_name_H-M   'P 1'
#
loop_
_entity.id
_entity.type
_entity.pdbx_description
1 polymer ?
#
loop_
_entity_poly.entity_id
_entity_poly.type
_entity_poly.pdbx_seq_one_letter_code
_entity_poly.pdbx_strand_id
1 'polypeptide(L)'
;ATRKPYGEWLNNNLVNLKDIHIPNVKVETYEKEELQRLQKNFGYSFEDLQRIIPMANTGNEATKAMGKDTPLAVLSERTHPLFNYFKQLFAQVTNPPIDAIREEIVTSTSVYLGKDGNILEEKPDNCNVLKINNPILTNTDILKLKNIKEPGFKTAVVPIVYYKGIKLEKAIEQVFVEVDKAHKDGANIIILSDRGVDEYHVQIPSLLAVSAVHQYLVKTRREQHYH
;
A
#
# COMPACT_ATOMS: atom_id res chain seq x y z
N ALA A 1 6.27 -27.74 -18.49
CA ALA A 1 6.83 -26.49 -19.05
C ALA A 1 6.60 -26.34 -20.56
N THR A 2 6.67 -27.41 -21.37
CA THR A 2 6.61 -27.34 -22.86
C THR A 2 5.21 -27.36 -23.49
N ARG A 3 4.13 -27.35 -22.70
CA ARG A 3 2.74 -27.45 -23.21
C ARG A 3 2.30 -26.22 -23.99
N LYS A 4 2.80 -25.04 -23.61
CA LYS A 4 2.52 -23.73 -24.19
C LYS A 4 3.79 -22.86 -24.11
N PRO A 5 3.92 -21.80 -24.91
CA PRO A 5 5.08 -20.92 -24.88
C PRO A 5 5.01 -19.91 -23.73
N TYR A 6 4.98 -20.39 -22.47
CA TYR A 6 4.82 -19.52 -21.29
C TYR A 6 5.92 -18.46 -21.16
N GLY A 7 7.15 -18.78 -21.59
CA GLY A 7 8.26 -17.82 -21.58
C GLY A 7 8.02 -16.64 -22.52
N GLU A 8 7.46 -16.90 -23.71
CA GLU A 8 7.09 -15.84 -24.66
C GLU A 8 5.94 -14.99 -24.11
N TRP A 9 4.95 -15.62 -23.46
CA TRP A 9 3.85 -14.88 -22.85
C TRP A 9 4.31 -13.95 -21.75
N LEU A 10 5.23 -14.39 -20.89
CA LEU A 10 5.82 -13.53 -19.86
C LEU A 10 6.64 -12.40 -20.47
N ASN A 11 7.52 -12.69 -21.43
CA ASN A 11 8.36 -11.66 -22.06
C ASN A 11 7.55 -10.57 -22.76
N ASN A 12 6.39 -10.92 -23.33
CA ASN A 12 5.58 -9.97 -24.09
C ASN A 12 4.58 -9.17 -23.25
N ASN A 13 4.19 -9.66 -22.06
CA ASN A 13 3.09 -9.07 -21.29
C ASN A 13 3.48 -8.62 -19.87
N LEU A 14 4.57 -9.15 -19.30
CA LEU A 14 5.01 -8.78 -17.96
C LEU A 14 5.70 -7.42 -17.99
N VAL A 15 5.12 -6.45 -17.30
CA VAL A 15 5.73 -5.12 -17.13
C VAL A 15 6.44 -5.08 -15.77
N ASN A 16 7.68 -4.60 -15.69
CA ASN A 16 8.32 -4.35 -14.40
C ASN A 16 8.29 -2.86 -14.06
N LEU A 17 7.94 -2.52 -12.82
CA LEU A 17 7.90 -1.13 -12.36
C LEU A 17 9.26 -0.40 -12.50
N LYS A 18 10.36 -1.14 -12.34
CA LYS A 18 11.72 -0.59 -12.51
C LYS A 18 11.98 -0.06 -13.94
N ASP A 19 11.35 -0.68 -14.94
CA ASP A 19 11.57 -0.38 -16.37
C ASP A 19 10.65 0.76 -16.85
N ILE A 20 9.60 1.10 -16.09
CA ILE A 20 8.70 2.22 -16.39
C ILE A 20 9.44 3.56 -16.29
N HIS A 21 9.24 4.41 -17.30
CA HIS A 21 9.82 5.75 -17.38
C HIS A 21 9.40 6.63 -16.21
N ILE A 22 10.36 7.31 -15.59
CA ILE A 22 10.10 8.31 -14.56
C ILE A 22 9.71 9.62 -15.26
N PRO A 23 8.48 10.14 -15.04
CA PRO A 23 8.09 11.41 -15.63
C PRO A 23 8.99 12.54 -15.13
N ASN A 24 9.28 13.51 -15.99
CA ASN A 24 10.06 14.70 -15.62
C ASN A 24 9.22 15.71 -14.81
N VAL A 25 8.74 15.28 -13.65
CA VAL A 25 7.93 16.04 -12.71
C VAL A 25 8.60 15.96 -11.35
N LYS A 26 8.69 17.10 -10.65
CA LYS A 26 9.26 17.12 -9.30
C LYS A 26 8.40 16.28 -8.36
N VAL A 27 9.07 15.51 -7.51
CA VAL A 27 8.42 14.86 -6.37
C VAL A 27 7.90 15.94 -5.42
N GLU A 28 6.71 15.71 -4.89
CA GLU A 28 6.11 16.55 -3.86
C GLU A 28 6.94 16.53 -2.58
N THR A 29 7.31 17.70 -2.09
CA THR A 29 8.12 17.92 -0.89
C THR A 29 7.43 18.91 0.02
N TYR A 30 7.62 18.77 1.33
CA TYR A 30 7.05 19.66 2.32
C TYR A 30 8.13 20.52 2.97
N GLU A 31 7.80 21.79 3.21
CA GLU A 31 8.62 22.66 4.04
C GLU A 31 8.62 22.19 5.50
N LYS A 32 9.63 22.60 6.26
CA LYS A 32 9.85 22.10 7.63
C LYS A 32 8.62 22.28 8.53
N GLU A 33 7.98 23.44 8.48
CA GLU A 33 6.82 23.76 9.32
C GLU A 33 5.60 22.91 8.94
N GLU A 34 5.37 22.72 7.65
CA GLU A 34 4.30 21.87 7.15
C GLU A 34 4.52 20.41 7.49
N LEU A 35 5.75 19.91 7.34
CA LEU A 35 6.13 18.56 7.72
C LEU A 35 5.87 18.31 9.21
N GLN A 36 6.25 19.24 10.08
CA GLN A 36 6.00 19.14 11.52
C GLN A 36 4.50 19.13 11.84
N ARG A 37 3.71 19.97 11.16
CA ARG A 37 2.25 19.99 11.29
C ARG A 37 1.64 18.65 10.89
N LEU A 38 2.06 18.09 9.76
CA LEU A 38 1.60 16.79 9.29
C LEU A 38 2.01 15.68 10.26
N GLN A 39 3.28 15.62 10.69
CA GLN A 39 3.76 14.64 11.67
C GLN A 39 2.90 14.64 12.94
N LYS A 40 2.56 15.83 13.46
CA LYS A 40 1.67 15.98 14.61
C LYS A 40 0.25 15.49 14.30
N ASN A 41 -0.31 15.83 13.14
CA ASN A 41 -1.65 15.37 12.72
C ASN A 41 -1.73 13.85 12.53
N PHE A 42 -0.66 13.21 12.06
CA PHE A 42 -0.57 11.75 11.92
C PHE A 42 -0.17 11.03 13.22
N GLY A 43 0.09 11.77 14.30
CA GLY A 43 0.39 11.21 15.61
C GLY A 43 1.82 10.70 15.77
N TYR A 44 2.76 11.15 14.93
CA TYR A 44 4.19 10.85 15.13
C TYR A 44 4.71 11.52 16.40
N SER A 45 5.29 10.71 17.28
CA SER A 45 5.97 11.18 18.48
C SER A 45 7.48 11.37 18.22
N PHE A 46 8.15 12.06 19.15
CA PHE A 46 9.61 12.17 19.12
C PHE A 46 10.29 10.80 19.22
N GLU A 47 9.73 9.87 19.99
CA GLU A 47 10.21 8.50 20.14
C GLU A 47 10.13 7.73 18.81
N ASP A 48 9.05 7.94 18.04
CA ASP A 48 8.91 7.35 16.70
C ASP A 48 9.98 7.89 15.75
N LEU A 49 10.25 9.20 15.77
CA LEU A 49 11.29 9.81 14.94
C LEU A 49 12.69 9.32 15.32
N GLN A 50 12.98 9.18 16.62
CA GLN A 50 14.24 8.59 17.10
C GLN A 50 14.42 7.14 16.63
N ARG A 51 13.32 6.40 16.39
CA ARG A 51 13.38 5.07 15.79
C ARG A 51 13.56 5.13 14.27
N ILE A 52 12.84 6.02 13.58
CA ILE A 52 12.78 6.07 12.11
C ILE A 52 14.07 6.64 11.50
N ILE A 53 14.64 7.70 12.07
CA ILE A 53 15.82 8.38 11.49
C ILE A 53 17.03 7.44 11.37
N PRO A 54 17.39 6.63 12.39
CA PRO A 54 18.46 5.64 12.25
C PRO A 54 18.16 4.60 11.17
N MET A 55 16.91 4.16 11.02
CA MET A 55 16.52 3.20 9.96
C MET A 55 16.77 3.80 8.58
N ALA A 56 16.41 5.08 8.38
CA ALA A 56 16.66 5.77 7.13
C ALA A 56 18.16 5.93 6.81
N ASN A 57 19.00 6.15 7.83
CA ASN A 57 20.44 6.35 7.64
C ASN A 57 21.24 5.04 7.46
N THR A 58 20.83 3.98 8.16
CA THR A 58 21.60 2.73 8.25
C THR A 58 20.98 1.55 7.50
N GLY A 59 19.72 1.67 7.07
CA GLY A 59 18.96 0.60 6.44
C GLY A 59 18.56 -0.54 7.38
N ASN A 60 18.85 -0.45 8.68
CA ASN A 60 18.56 -1.49 9.66
C ASN A 60 17.54 -1.00 10.68
N GLU A 61 16.67 -1.90 11.13
CA GLU A 61 15.70 -1.59 12.18
C GLU A 61 16.40 -1.29 13.51
N ALA A 62 15.90 -0.29 14.24
CA ALA A 62 16.48 0.08 15.52
C ALA A 62 16.29 -1.06 16.55
N THR A 63 17.39 -1.56 17.09
CA THR A 63 17.37 -2.57 18.16
C THR A 63 17.20 -1.90 19.52
N LYS A 64 16.30 -2.42 20.35
CA LYS A 64 16.09 -1.95 21.72
C LYS A 64 16.01 -3.12 22.66
N ALA A 65 16.69 -3.01 23.79
CA ALA A 65 16.73 -4.03 24.84
C ALA A 65 15.90 -3.57 26.03
N MET A 66 14.58 -3.77 25.99
CA MET A 66 13.67 -3.76 27.15
C MET A 66 12.27 -4.20 26.69
N GLY A 67 11.50 -4.80 27.60
CA GLY A 67 10.10 -5.13 27.34
C GLY A 67 9.26 -3.89 27.02
N LYS A 68 8.09 -4.09 26.39
CA LYS A 68 7.16 -3.01 26.11
C LYS A 68 6.35 -2.68 27.38
N ASP A 69 6.84 -1.72 28.17
CA ASP A 69 6.19 -1.23 29.41
C ASP A 69 5.06 -0.21 29.15
N THR A 70 4.55 -0.12 27.91
CA THR A 70 3.42 0.76 27.58
C THR A 70 2.11 -0.01 27.73
N PRO A 71 1.06 0.62 28.31
CA PRO A 71 -0.24 -0.02 28.42
C PRO A 71 -0.79 -0.43 27.05
N LEU A 72 -1.68 -1.42 27.03
CA LEU A 72 -2.41 -1.78 25.83
C LEU A 72 -3.07 -0.53 25.24
N ALA A 73 -3.10 -0.41 23.90
CA ALA A 73 -3.59 0.80 23.24
C ALA A 73 -5.01 1.21 23.69
N VAL A 74 -5.88 0.22 23.94
CA VAL A 74 -7.25 0.42 24.44
C VAL A 74 -7.33 0.92 25.89
N LEU A 75 -6.28 0.70 26.69
CA LEU A 75 -6.18 1.13 28.09
C LEU A 75 -5.35 2.41 28.26
N SER A 76 -4.79 2.94 27.18
CA SER A 76 -3.93 4.12 27.25
C SER A 76 -4.76 5.39 27.18
N GLU A 77 -4.41 6.38 28.01
CA GLU A 77 -4.99 7.73 27.94
C GLU A 77 -4.48 8.55 26.74
N ARG A 78 -3.43 8.06 26.05
CA ARG A 78 -2.87 8.70 24.86
C ARG A 78 -3.56 8.19 23.59
N THR A 79 -3.68 9.07 22.59
CA THR A 79 -4.14 8.67 21.26
C THR A 79 -3.09 7.80 20.56
N HIS A 80 -3.44 6.57 20.22
CA HIS A 80 -2.57 5.64 19.50
C HIS A 80 -3.01 5.47 18.04
N PRO A 81 -2.07 5.35 17.09
CA PRO A 81 -2.38 4.93 15.73
C PRO A 81 -3.11 3.57 15.72
N LEU A 82 -3.98 3.38 14.72
CA LEU A 82 -4.78 2.16 14.60
C LEU A 82 -3.91 0.89 14.54
N PHE A 83 -2.70 0.99 13.96
CA PHE A 83 -1.71 -0.10 13.92
C PHE A 83 -1.39 -0.70 15.30
N ASN A 84 -1.44 0.10 16.38
CA ASN A 84 -1.09 -0.38 17.72
C ASN A 84 -2.09 -1.39 18.30
N TYR A 85 -3.31 -1.44 17.75
CA TYR A 85 -4.35 -2.38 18.14
C TYR A 85 -4.18 -3.76 17.50
N PHE A 86 -3.41 -3.85 16.41
CA PHE A 86 -3.13 -5.11 15.72
C PHE A 86 -1.84 -5.72 16.26
N LYS A 87 -1.87 -7.01 16.61
CA LYS A 87 -0.70 -7.77 17.06
C LYS A 87 -0.34 -8.79 16.01
N GLN A 88 0.95 -8.86 15.68
CA GLN A 88 1.47 -9.85 14.75
C GLN A 88 1.30 -11.24 15.38
N LEU A 89 0.67 -12.13 14.64
CA LEU A 89 0.61 -13.54 15.00
C LEU A 89 1.95 -14.19 14.64
N PHE A 90 2.35 -15.19 15.42
CA PHE A 90 3.53 -16.00 15.13
C PHE A 90 3.18 -17.47 15.28
N ALA A 91 3.79 -18.30 14.43
CA ALA A 91 3.59 -19.74 14.50
C ALA A 91 4.27 -20.27 15.77
N GLN A 92 3.54 -21.07 16.52
CA GLN A 92 4.07 -21.83 17.65
C GLN A 92 3.73 -23.30 17.43
N VAL A 93 4.74 -24.17 17.50
CA VAL A 93 4.63 -25.64 17.48
C VAL A 93 4.16 -26.25 16.16
N THR A 94 3.13 -25.71 15.50
CA THR A 94 2.48 -26.35 14.35
C THR A 94 3.28 -26.22 13.06
N ASN A 95 3.99 -25.10 12.86
CA ASN A 95 4.88 -24.88 11.72
C ASN A 95 6.15 -24.15 12.21
N PRO A 96 7.36 -24.58 11.82
CA PRO A 96 8.59 -23.87 12.20
C PRO A 96 8.63 -22.49 11.51
N PRO A 97 9.10 -21.43 12.20
CA PRO A 97 9.33 -20.14 11.56
C PRO A 97 10.50 -20.24 10.56
N ILE A 98 10.37 -19.53 9.43
CA ILE A 98 11.40 -19.43 8.40
C ILE A 98 12.47 -18.43 8.85
N ASP A 99 13.76 -18.76 8.66
CA ASP A 99 14.86 -17.83 8.89
C ASP A 99 15.00 -16.89 7.69
N ALA A 100 14.48 -15.67 7.81
CA ALA A 100 14.46 -14.70 6.71
C ALA A 100 15.86 -14.26 6.21
N ILE A 101 16.93 -14.50 6.97
CA ILE A 101 18.31 -14.16 6.57
C ILE A 101 18.95 -15.37 5.88
N ARG A 102 18.84 -16.56 6.48
CA ARG A 102 19.47 -17.77 5.93
C ARG A 102 18.70 -18.37 4.76
N GLU A 103 17.40 -18.14 4.70
CA GLU A 103 16.49 -18.67 3.67
C GLU A 103 15.97 -17.57 2.73
N GLU A 104 16.68 -16.45 2.61
CA GLU A 104 16.29 -15.32 1.76
C GLU A 104 15.96 -15.77 0.32
N ILE A 105 16.73 -16.72 -0.22
CA ILE A 105 16.56 -17.28 -1.57
C ILE A 105 15.19 -17.96 -1.77
N VAL A 106 14.58 -18.45 -0.70
CA VAL A 106 13.27 -19.13 -0.71
C VAL A 106 12.13 -18.13 -0.51
N THR A 107 12.42 -16.95 0.03
CA THR A 107 11.45 -15.88 0.25
C THR A 107 11.39 -14.91 -0.93
N SER A 108 10.22 -14.34 -1.21
CA SER A 108 10.08 -13.27 -2.19
C SER A 108 9.18 -12.18 -1.64
N THR A 109 9.59 -10.93 -1.85
CA THR A 109 8.82 -9.72 -1.55
C THR A 109 8.13 -9.16 -2.81
N SER A 110 8.15 -9.90 -3.92
CA SER A 110 7.53 -9.43 -5.17
C SER A 110 6.00 -9.43 -5.07
N VAL A 111 5.39 -8.36 -5.57
CA VAL A 111 3.95 -8.16 -5.69
C VAL A 111 3.61 -7.96 -7.16
N TYR A 112 2.42 -8.40 -7.57
CA TYR A 112 1.91 -8.19 -8.93
C TYR A 112 0.64 -7.34 -8.83
N LEU A 113 0.56 -6.28 -9.63
CA LEU A 113 -0.61 -5.41 -9.75
C LEU A 113 -1.28 -5.60 -11.11
N GLY A 114 -2.58 -5.38 -11.17
CA GLY A 114 -3.36 -5.44 -12.40
C GLY A 114 -4.62 -6.30 -12.26
N LYS A 115 -5.13 -6.76 -13.40
CA LYS A 115 -6.35 -7.57 -13.44
C LYS A 115 -5.98 -9.05 -13.33
N ASP A 116 -6.73 -9.80 -12.52
CA ASP A 116 -6.57 -11.24 -12.48
C ASP A 116 -7.05 -11.88 -13.78
N GLY A 117 -6.19 -12.76 -14.32
CA GLY A 117 -6.51 -13.62 -15.44
C GLY A 117 -7.45 -14.76 -15.07
N ASN A 118 -7.94 -15.49 -16.06
CA ASN A 118 -8.72 -16.70 -15.82
C ASN A 118 -7.80 -17.87 -15.45
N ILE A 119 -7.80 -18.28 -14.18
CA ILE A 119 -6.97 -19.39 -13.69
C ILE A 119 -7.31 -20.75 -14.31
N LEU A 120 -8.52 -20.90 -14.89
CA LEU A 120 -8.96 -22.15 -15.52
C LEU A 120 -8.47 -22.26 -16.97
N GLU A 121 -8.00 -21.16 -17.57
CA GLU A 121 -7.60 -21.10 -18.96
C GLU A 121 -6.18 -20.56 -19.11
N GLU A 122 -5.30 -21.33 -19.73
CA GLU A 122 -3.92 -20.92 -20.01
C GLU A 122 -3.90 -19.95 -21.21
N LYS A 123 -3.89 -18.64 -20.95
CA LYS A 123 -3.88 -17.57 -21.98
C LYS A 123 -2.75 -16.54 -21.75
N PRO A 124 -2.22 -15.91 -22.82
CA PRO A 124 -1.21 -14.86 -22.71
C PRO A 124 -1.66 -13.65 -21.89
N ASP A 125 -2.94 -13.28 -21.99
CA ASP A 125 -3.52 -12.12 -21.30
C ASP A 125 -3.41 -12.22 -19.76
N ASN A 126 -3.33 -13.44 -19.22
CA ASN A 126 -3.12 -13.67 -17.79
C ASN A 126 -1.75 -13.18 -17.32
N CYS A 127 -0.81 -12.94 -18.23
CA CYS A 127 0.52 -12.43 -17.94
C CYS A 127 0.60 -10.89 -18.03
N ASN A 128 -0.49 -10.19 -18.36
CA ASN A 128 -0.53 -8.72 -18.41
C ASN A 128 -0.67 -8.14 -16.99
N VAL A 129 0.43 -8.22 -16.24
CA VAL A 129 0.54 -7.79 -14.85
C VAL A 129 1.79 -6.93 -14.65
N LEU A 130 1.71 -5.99 -13.70
CA LEU A 130 2.80 -5.13 -13.32
C LEU A 130 3.53 -5.75 -12.13
N LYS A 131 4.76 -6.20 -12.34
CA LYS A 131 5.62 -6.72 -11.29
C LYS A 131 6.31 -5.59 -10.52
N ILE A 132 6.17 -5.66 -9.21
CA ILE A 132 6.83 -4.81 -8.22
C ILE A 132 7.72 -5.71 -7.37
N ASN A 133 9.01 -5.40 -7.26
CA ASN A 133 9.93 -6.28 -6.54
C ASN A 133 9.82 -6.16 -5.01
N ASN A 134 9.35 -5.02 -4.49
CA ASN A 134 9.20 -4.75 -3.06
C ASN A 134 7.91 -3.94 -2.82
N PRO A 135 7.05 -4.32 -1.85
CA PRO A 135 5.81 -3.58 -1.56
C PRO A 135 6.05 -2.14 -1.07
N ILE A 136 7.27 -1.81 -0.63
CA ILE A 136 7.64 -0.45 -0.21
C ILE A 136 8.04 0.35 -1.45
N LEU A 137 7.20 1.32 -1.81
CA LEU A 137 7.39 2.17 -2.98
C LEU A 137 7.97 3.53 -2.61
N THR A 138 8.93 3.99 -3.40
CA THR A 138 9.46 5.35 -3.27
C THR A 138 8.50 6.38 -3.88
N ASN A 139 8.72 7.67 -3.58
CA ASN A 139 7.93 8.73 -4.22
C ASN A 139 8.07 8.72 -5.75
N THR A 140 9.24 8.34 -6.29
CA THR A 140 9.44 8.21 -7.74
C THR A 140 8.68 7.02 -8.31
N ASP A 141 8.59 5.91 -7.58
CA ASP A 141 7.77 4.76 -7.99
C ASP A 141 6.28 5.09 -8.03
N ILE A 142 5.78 5.82 -7.04
CA ILE A 142 4.40 6.32 -7.05
C ILE A 142 4.16 7.27 -8.23
N LEU A 143 5.13 8.12 -8.59
CA LEU A 143 5.02 8.98 -9.77
C LEU A 143 4.95 8.17 -11.07
N LYS A 144 5.72 7.09 -11.19
CA LYS A 144 5.64 6.15 -12.33
C LYS A 144 4.24 5.56 -12.43
N LEU A 145 3.69 5.06 -11.33
CA LEU A 145 2.34 4.48 -11.30
C LEU A 145 1.27 5.51 -11.69
N LYS A 146 1.30 6.70 -11.09
CA LYS A 146 0.35 7.78 -11.40
C LYS A 146 0.36 8.20 -12.88
N ASN A 147 1.49 8.01 -13.58
CA ASN A 147 1.67 8.41 -14.97
C ASN A 147 1.90 7.21 -15.91
N ILE A 148 1.48 6.02 -15.51
CA ILE A 148 1.66 4.81 -16.30
C ILE A 148 0.91 4.94 -17.63
N LYS A 149 1.59 4.62 -18.73
CA LYS A 149 1.03 4.62 -20.09
C LYS A 149 1.14 3.25 -20.76
N GLU A 150 1.52 2.24 -19.99
CA GLU A 150 1.67 0.88 -20.45
C GLU A 150 0.29 0.30 -20.82
N PRO A 151 0.15 -0.36 -21.99
CA PRO A 151 -1.13 -0.92 -22.41
C PRO A 151 -1.70 -1.89 -21.38
N GLY A 152 -2.99 -1.74 -21.07
CA GLY A 152 -3.68 -2.58 -20.09
C GLY A 152 -3.57 -2.11 -18.64
N PHE A 153 -2.81 -1.05 -18.33
CA PHE A 153 -2.76 -0.46 -17.00
C PHE A 153 -3.39 0.93 -16.98
N LYS A 154 -4.28 1.14 -16.02
CA LYS A 154 -4.87 2.45 -15.74
C LYS A 154 -4.99 2.65 -14.24
N THR A 155 -4.35 3.72 -13.76
CA THR A 155 -4.33 4.07 -12.35
C THR A 155 -5.34 5.17 -12.03
N ALA A 156 -5.91 5.11 -10.82
CA ALA A 156 -6.71 6.20 -10.26
C ALA A 156 -6.26 6.48 -8.83
N VAL A 157 -6.13 7.77 -8.49
CA VAL A 157 -5.85 8.20 -7.13
C VAL A 157 -7.18 8.52 -6.45
N VAL A 158 -7.48 7.82 -5.37
CA VAL A 158 -8.69 8.05 -4.57
C VAL A 158 -8.27 8.69 -3.25
N PRO A 159 -8.72 9.93 -2.96
CA PRO A 159 -8.41 10.58 -1.71
C PRO A 159 -9.10 9.86 -0.55
N ILE A 160 -8.36 9.65 0.55
CA ILE A 160 -8.87 9.13 1.83
C ILE A 160 -8.86 10.23 2.89
N VAL A 161 -9.11 11.48 2.47
CA VAL A 161 -9.28 12.66 3.32
C VAL A 161 -10.72 13.16 3.24
N TYR A 162 -11.23 13.73 4.32
CA TYR A 162 -12.62 14.20 4.41
C TYR A 162 -12.75 15.44 5.29
N TYR A 163 -13.81 16.22 5.07
CA TYR A 163 -14.02 17.48 5.80
C TYR A 163 -14.32 17.25 7.29
N LYS A 164 -13.74 18.08 8.15
CA LYS A 164 -13.97 18.09 9.60
C LYS A 164 -15.46 18.28 9.89
N GLY A 165 -16.04 17.36 10.66
CA GLY A 165 -17.47 17.37 11.01
C GLY A 165 -18.31 16.38 10.19
N ILE A 166 -17.79 15.84 9.10
CA ILE A 166 -18.39 14.65 8.47
C ILE A 166 -18.06 13.44 9.36
N LYS A 167 -19.05 12.54 9.55
CA LYS A 167 -18.84 11.28 10.27
C LYS A 167 -17.93 10.37 9.45
N LEU A 168 -16.99 9.70 10.10
CA LEU A 168 -16.05 8.77 9.47
C LEU A 168 -16.73 7.70 8.60
N GLU A 169 -17.87 7.17 9.05
CA GLU A 169 -18.69 6.21 8.30
C GLU A 169 -19.09 6.76 6.91
N LYS A 170 -19.61 8.00 6.87
CA LYS A 170 -19.96 8.67 5.60
C LYS A 170 -18.74 8.94 4.73
N ALA A 171 -17.60 9.27 5.34
CA ALA A 171 -16.36 9.46 4.60
C ALA A 171 -15.90 8.16 3.94
N ILE A 172 -16.03 7.02 4.61
CA ILE A 172 -15.73 5.70 4.05
C ILE A 172 -16.70 5.36 2.90
N GLU A 173 -18.00 5.63 3.05
CA GLU A 173 -18.98 5.47 1.98
C GLU A 173 -18.63 6.29 0.74
N GLN A 174 -18.14 7.52 0.92
CA GLN A 174 -17.67 8.36 -0.19
C GLN A 174 -16.46 7.75 -0.90
N VAL A 175 -15.53 7.15 -0.17
CA VAL A 175 -14.39 6.42 -0.78
C VAL A 175 -14.90 5.27 -1.66
N PHE A 176 -15.92 4.53 -1.24
CA PHE A 176 -16.50 3.46 -2.06
C PHE A 176 -17.09 3.99 -3.38
N VAL A 177 -17.75 5.14 -3.34
CA VAL A 177 -18.30 5.79 -4.54
C VAL A 177 -17.18 6.20 -5.50
N GLU A 178 -16.10 6.79 -4.99
CA GLU A 178 -14.96 7.19 -5.82
C GLU A 178 -14.20 6.00 -6.40
N VAL A 179 -14.05 4.91 -5.64
CA VAL A 179 -13.49 3.64 -6.15
C VAL A 179 -14.36 3.06 -7.25
N ASP A 180 -15.68 3.07 -7.08
CA ASP A 180 -16.61 2.59 -8.11
C ASP A 180 -16.60 3.45 -9.38
N LYS A 181 -16.41 4.75 -9.23
CA LYS A 181 -16.24 5.67 -10.35
C LYS A 181 -14.94 5.37 -11.09
N ALA A 182 -13.83 5.25 -10.37
CA ALA A 182 -12.54 4.86 -10.94
C ALA A 182 -12.64 3.52 -11.69
N HIS A 183 -13.42 2.57 -11.16
CA HIS A 183 -13.71 1.30 -11.83
C HIS A 183 -14.41 1.46 -13.16
N LYS A 184 -15.50 2.24 -13.17
CA LYS A 184 -16.28 2.51 -14.38
C LYS A 184 -15.45 3.22 -15.43
N ASP A 185 -14.51 4.06 -15.00
CA ASP A 185 -13.56 4.72 -15.87
C ASP A 185 -12.46 3.76 -16.37
N GLY A 186 -12.46 2.50 -15.94
CA GLY A 186 -11.55 1.45 -16.39
C GLY A 186 -10.22 1.41 -15.66
N ALA A 187 -10.09 2.06 -14.50
CA ALA A 187 -8.92 1.89 -13.65
C ALA A 187 -8.86 0.45 -13.10
N ASN A 188 -7.67 -0.13 -13.11
CA ASN A 188 -7.38 -1.44 -12.54
C ASN A 188 -6.31 -1.39 -11.44
N ILE A 189 -5.78 -0.21 -11.15
CA ILE A 189 -4.90 0.06 -10.00
C ILE A 189 -5.44 1.27 -9.25
N ILE A 190 -5.74 1.10 -7.97
CA ILE A 190 -6.25 2.17 -7.10
C ILE A 190 -5.17 2.60 -6.12
N ILE A 191 -4.85 3.89 -6.10
CA ILE A 191 -3.93 4.50 -5.16
C ILE A 191 -4.76 5.26 -4.12
N LEU A 192 -4.94 4.68 -2.94
CA LEU A 192 -5.53 5.39 -1.80
C LEU A 192 -4.52 6.40 -1.26
N SER A 193 -4.90 7.68 -1.17
CA SER A 193 -3.98 8.75 -0.78
C SER A 193 -4.56 9.63 0.32
N ASP A 194 -3.84 9.76 1.42
CA ASP A 194 -4.10 10.70 2.51
C ASP A 194 -3.43 12.06 2.29
N ARG A 195 -2.91 12.33 1.08
CA ARG A 195 -2.43 13.66 0.72
C ARG A 195 -3.62 14.63 0.62
N GLY A 196 -3.43 15.86 1.09
CA GLY A 196 -4.47 16.87 1.16
C GLY A 196 -5.07 17.08 2.57
N VAL A 197 -4.46 16.51 3.61
CA VAL A 197 -4.77 16.87 5.00
C VAL A 197 -4.38 18.33 5.25
N ASP A 198 -5.35 19.12 5.74
CA ASP A 198 -5.16 20.53 6.03
C ASP A 198 -5.96 20.96 7.27
N GLU A 199 -6.24 22.26 7.43
CA GLU A 199 -7.01 22.79 8.55
C GLU A 199 -8.49 22.34 8.52
N TYR A 200 -9.02 21.99 7.37
CA TYR A 200 -10.42 21.61 7.16
C TYR A 200 -10.61 20.12 6.85
N HIS A 201 -9.57 19.43 6.38
CA HIS A 201 -9.60 18.03 5.99
C HIS A 201 -8.79 17.17 6.96
N VAL A 202 -9.38 16.05 7.36
CA VAL A 202 -8.74 15.02 8.20
C VAL A 202 -8.65 13.72 7.42
N GLN A 203 -7.63 12.91 7.73
CA GLN A 203 -7.43 11.61 7.09
C GLN A 203 -8.33 10.52 7.69
N ILE A 204 -8.75 9.59 6.84
CA ILE A 204 -9.17 8.26 7.26
C ILE A 204 -7.88 7.48 7.57
N PRO A 205 -7.78 6.80 8.73
CA PRO A 205 -6.63 5.95 9.00
C PRO A 205 -6.41 4.95 7.86
N SER A 206 -5.21 4.92 7.28
CA SER A 206 -4.92 4.16 6.06
C SER A 206 -5.25 2.67 6.17
N LEU A 207 -4.97 2.05 7.33
CA LEU A 207 -5.33 0.66 7.60
C LEU A 207 -6.86 0.42 7.55
N LEU A 208 -7.65 1.38 8.04
CA LEU A 208 -9.10 1.32 7.96
C LEU A 208 -9.59 1.52 6.52
N ALA A 209 -9.02 2.48 5.80
CA ALA A 209 -9.39 2.74 4.41
C ALA A 209 -9.11 1.52 3.50
N VAL A 210 -7.91 0.95 3.58
CA VAL A 210 -7.52 -0.23 2.79
C VAL A 210 -8.42 -1.43 3.12
N SER A 211 -8.63 -1.73 4.41
CA SER A 211 -9.46 -2.87 4.82
C SER A 211 -10.92 -2.69 4.41
N ALA A 212 -11.48 -1.49 4.57
CA ALA A 212 -12.85 -1.19 4.17
C ALA A 212 -13.04 -1.32 2.65
N VAL A 213 -12.15 -0.74 1.85
CA VAL A 213 -12.20 -0.81 0.38
C VAL A 213 -12.02 -2.25 -0.09
N HIS A 214 -11.05 -2.98 0.46
CA HIS A 214 -10.84 -4.40 0.11
C HIS A 214 -12.10 -5.22 0.41
N GLN A 215 -12.67 -5.13 1.61
CA GLN A 215 -13.90 -5.85 1.94
C GLN A 215 -15.09 -5.44 1.06
N TYR A 216 -15.19 -4.17 0.69
CA TYR A 216 -16.23 -3.67 -0.21
C TYR A 216 -16.08 -4.29 -1.62
N LEU A 217 -14.87 -4.34 -2.17
CA LEU A 217 -14.59 -4.96 -3.46
C LEU A 217 -14.85 -6.47 -3.46
N VAL A 218 -14.51 -7.17 -2.37
CA VAL A 218 -14.83 -8.60 -2.19
C VAL A 218 -16.34 -8.82 -2.19
N LYS A 219 -17.08 -8.06 -1.38
CA LYS A 219 -18.56 -8.18 -1.28
C LYS A 219 -19.26 -7.87 -2.59
N THR A 220 -18.74 -6.94 -3.38
CA THR A 220 -19.27 -6.58 -4.70
C THR A 220 -18.74 -7.47 -5.83
N ARG A 221 -17.89 -8.46 -5.52
CA ARG A 221 -17.22 -9.36 -6.48
C ARG A 221 -16.37 -8.64 -7.54
N ARG A 222 -15.79 -7.51 -7.15
CA ARG A 222 -14.94 -6.68 -8.01
C ARG A 222 -13.44 -6.82 -7.72
N GLU A 223 -13.06 -7.58 -6.70
CA GLU A 223 -11.66 -7.84 -6.33
C GLU A 223 -10.81 -8.32 -7.52
N GLN A 224 -11.33 -9.23 -8.36
CA GLN A 224 -10.59 -9.75 -9.52
C GLN A 224 -10.22 -8.69 -10.57
N HIS A 225 -10.78 -7.48 -10.47
CA HIS A 225 -10.44 -6.35 -11.31
C HIS A 225 -9.32 -5.46 -10.74
N TYR A 226 -8.89 -5.73 -9.52
CA TYR A 226 -8.01 -4.88 -8.73
C TYR A 226 -7.01 -5.68 -7.89
N HIS A 227 -5.72 -5.53 -8.20
CA HIS A 227 -4.62 -5.89 -7.32
C HIS A 227 -3.64 -4.73 -7.15
#